data_AF-A0A819JAY1-F1
#
_entry.id   AF-A0A819JAY1-F1
#
_cell.length_a   1.000
_cell.length_b   1.000
_cell.length_c   1.000
_cell.angle_alpha   90.00
_cell.angle_beta   90.00
_cell.angle_gamma   90.00
#
_symmetry.space_group_name_H-M   'P 1'
#
loop_
_entity.id
_entity.type
_entity.pdbx_description
1 polymer ?
#
loop_
_entity_poly.entity_id
_entity_poly.type
_entity_poly.pdbx_seq_one_letter_code
_entity_poly.pdbx_strand_id
1 'polypeptide(L)'
;NIIKDRNESSTPSQAVANLLNLSDGLLGDAMHQQIIATFNCDLTTIDPALLRKGRLIANYEFNRLDVESSKILSDKLGFGSESITEPMTLAEIYNQGDNKNEESNN
;
A
#
# COMPACT_ATOMS: atom_id res chain seq x y z
N ASN A 1 -7.30 -14.23 -2.53
CA ASN A 1 -5.98 -13.63 -2.29
C ASN A 1 -5.01 -14.12 -3.35
N ILE A 2 -4.61 -13.23 -4.26
CA ILE A 2 -3.98 -13.56 -5.55
C ILE A 2 -2.45 -13.45 -5.47
N ILE A 3 -1.88 -12.90 -4.40
CA ILE A 3 -0.43 -12.63 -4.28
C ILE A 3 0.11 -13.25 -2.98
N LYS A 4 -0.44 -14.41 -2.59
CA LYS A 4 -0.05 -15.14 -1.39
C LYS A 4 0.98 -16.22 -1.73
N ASP A 5 1.86 -16.55 -0.79
CA ASP A 5 2.89 -17.59 -0.88
C ASP A 5 2.33 -18.88 -1.49
N ARG A 6 3.02 -19.37 -2.53
CA ARG A 6 2.68 -20.59 -3.28
C ARG A 6 2.65 -21.86 -2.41
N ASN A 7 3.20 -21.80 -1.20
CA ASN A 7 3.22 -22.93 -0.25
C ASN A 7 1.97 -23.01 0.65
N GLU A 8 1.15 -21.96 0.72
CA GLU A 8 -0.03 -21.93 1.61
C GLU A 8 -1.36 -22.26 0.91
N SER A 9 -1.40 -22.23 -0.43
CA SER A 9 -2.59 -22.56 -1.20
C SER A 9 -2.26 -23.62 -2.24
N SER A 10 -3.05 -24.70 -2.27
CA SER A 10 -2.96 -25.84 -3.20
C SER A 10 -3.09 -25.50 -4.69
N THR A 11 -3.21 -24.21 -5.03
CA THR A 11 -3.14 -23.70 -6.39
C THR A 11 -2.12 -22.55 -6.42
N PRO A 12 -1.00 -22.68 -7.14
CA PRO A 12 -0.11 -21.54 -7.40
C PRO A 12 -0.95 -20.42 -8.01
N SER A 13 -0.84 -19.20 -7.48
CA SER A 13 -1.56 -18.08 -8.08
C SER A 13 -1.03 -17.84 -9.49
N GLN A 14 -1.83 -18.21 -10.49
CA GLN A 14 -1.54 -18.00 -11.91
C GLN A 14 -1.20 -16.53 -12.20
N ALA A 15 -1.72 -15.59 -11.41
CA ALA A 15 -1.42 -14.16 -11.56
C ALA A 15 0.02 -13.80 -11.14
N VAL A 16 0.57 -14.42 -10.09
CA VAL A 16 1.98 -14.20 -9.68
C VAL A 16 2.91 -14.73 -10.76
N ALA A 17 2.63 -15.93 -11.30
CA ALA A 17 3.38 -16.49 -12.41
C ALA A 17 3.31 -15.60 -13.66
N ASN A 18 2.14 -15.05 -13.98
CA ASN A 18 1.97 -14.11 -15.09
C ASN A 18 2.75 -12.80 -14.86
N LEU A 19 2.75 -12.26 -13.64
CA LEU A 19 3.50 -11.06 -13.29
C LEU A 19 5.01 -11.28 -13.35
N LEU A 20 5.48 -12.46 -12.92
CA LEU A 20 6.87 -12.87 -13.05
C LEU A 20 7.27 -13.00 -14.53
N ASN A 21 6.46 -13.67 -15.36
CA ASN A 21 6.78 -13.85 -16.78
C ASN A 21 6.73 -12.53 -17.57
N LEU A 22 5.92 -11.57 -17.13
CA LEU A 22 5.87 -10.23 -17.74
C LEU A 22 7.07 -9.37 -17.34
N SER A 23 7.53 -9.48 -16.10
CA SER A 23 8.66 -8.70 -15.58
C SER A 23 10.04 -9.30 -15.93
N ASP A 24 10.11 -10.62 -16.14
CA ASP A 24 11.36 -11.35 -16.38
C ASP A 24 11.49 -11.76 -17.85
N GLY A 25 12.10 -10.91 -18.65
CA GLY A 25 12.47 -11.28 -20.00
C GLY A 25 12.83 -10.11 -20.89
N LEU A 26 13.25 -10.46 -22.10
CA LEU A 26 13.58 -9.57 -23.22
C LEU A 26 12.52 -8.47 -23.44
N LEU A 27 11.26 -8.72 -23.07
CA LEU A 27 10.13 -7.79 -23.22
C LEU A 27 10.12 -6.68 -22.15
N GLY A 28 10.44 -6.99 -20.89
CA GLY A 28 10.58 -5.97 -19.83
C GLY A 28 11.79 -5.06 -20.07
N ASP A 29 12.89 -5.65 -20.57
CA ASP A 29 14.12 -4.95 -20.92
C ASP A 29 13.98 -4.13 -22.23
N ALA A 30 13.21 -4.63 -23.21
CA ALA A 30 12.97 -3.91 -24.46
C ALA A 30 11.91 -2.80 -24.35
N MET A 31 10.90 -2.95 -23.47
CA MET A 31 9.77 -2.01 -23.39
C MET A 31 9.96 -0.90 -22.34
N HIS A 32 11.04 -0.89 -21.56
CA HIS A 32 11.27 0.05 -20.43
C HIS A 32 10.05 0.15 -19.49
N GLN A 33 9.24 -0.90 -19.38
CA GLN A 33 7.95 -0.83 -18.70
C GLN A 33 8.14 -0.96 -17.20
N GLN A 34 7.78 0.09 -16.47
CA GLN A 34 7.73 0.07 -15.00
C GLN A 34 6.36 -0.45 -14.55
N ILE A 35 6.35 -1.38 -13.60
CA ILE A 35 5.13 -1.92 -12.98
C ILE A 35 5.05 -1.35 -11.56
N ILE A 36 3.92 -0.73 -11.24
CA ILE A 36 3.58 -0.28 -9.88
C ILE A 36 2.44 -1.16 -9.38
N ALA A 37 2.64 -1.78 -8.22
CA ALA A 37 1.63 -2.60 -7.56
C ALA A 37 1.47 -2.13 -6.11
N THR A 38 0.21 -2.01 -5.68
CA THR A 38 -0.15 -1.66 -4.30
C THR A 38 -0.79 -2.86 -3.63
N PHE A 39 -0.42 -3.13 -2.39
CA PHE A 39 -0.91 -4.26 -1.62
C PHE A 39 -1.51 -3.74 -0.31
N ASN A 40 -2.68 -4.29 0.05
CA ASN A 40 -3.29 -4.05 1.36
C ASN A 40 -3.01 -5.23 2.32
N CYS A 41 -1.97 -6.00 2.05
CA CYS A 41 -1.58 -7.19 2.83
C CYS A 41 -0.09 -7.14 3.15
N ASP A 42 0.30 -7.85 4.21
CA ASP A 42 1.70 -7.95 4.62
C ASP A 42 2.58 -8.48 3.47
N LEU A 43 3.69 -7.79 3.23
CA LEU A 43 4.73 -8.16 2.27
C LEU A 43 5.28 -9.56 2.50
N THR A 44 5.25 -10.08 3.74
CA THR A 44 5.66 -11.46 4.07
C THR A 44 4.82 -12.51 3.34
N THR A 45 3.62 -12.14 2.88
CA THR A 45 2.74 -13.03 2.13
C THR A 45 3.04 -13.05 0.63
N ILE A 46 3.87 -12.13 0.11
CA ILE A 46 4.19 -12.04 -1.32
C ILE A 46 5.26 -13.06 -1.71
N ASP A 47 5.15 -13.66 -2.91
CA ASP A 47 6.18 -14.58 -3.42
C ASP A 47 7.55 -13.88 -3.46
N PRO A 48 8.58 -14.39 -2.74
CA PRO A 48 9.90 -13.79 -2.66
C PRO A 48 10.59 -13.57 -4.01
N ALA A 49 10.18 -14.29 -5.06
CA ALA A 49 10.71 -14.10 -6.42
C ALA A 49 10.46 -12.67 -6.95
N LEU A 50 9.35 -12.04 -6.57
CA LEU A 50 9.03 -10.64 -6.93
C LEU A 50 9.93 -9.64 -6.19
N LEU A 51 10.42 -10.01 -5.00
CA LEU A 51 11.25 -9.15 -4.15
C LEU A 51 12.75 -9.23 -4.48
N ARG A 52 13.15 -10.08 -5.43
CA ARG A 52 14.55 -10.27 -5.79
C ARG A 52 15.15 -9.00 -6.38
N LYS A 53 16.37 -8.67 -5.93
CA LYS A 53 17.19 -7.59 -6.49
C LYS A 53 17.29 -7.75 -8.02
N GLY A 54 16.93 -6.70 -8.75
CA GLY A 54 16.85 -6.69 -10.22
C GLY A 54 15.41 -6.70 -10.77
N ARG A 55 14.42 -7.16 -9.99
CA ARG A 55 12.99 -7.05 -10.34
C ARG A 55 12.28 -5.97 -9.54
N LEU A 56 12.65 -5.83 -8.27
CA LEU A 56 12.15 -4.77 -7.40
C LEU A 56 13.14 -3.61 -7.38
N ILE A 57 12.70 -2.46 -7.87
CA ILE A 57 13.50 -1.22 -7.91
C ILE A 57 13.31 -0.44 -6.61
N ALA A 58 12.08 -0.41 -6.09
CA ALA A 58 11.74 0.25 -4.84
C ALA A 58 10.58 -0.47 -4.15
N ASN A 59 10.58 -0.45 -2.82
CA ASN A 59 9.46 -0.82 -1.99
C ASN A 59 9.13 0.36 -1.08
N TYR A 60 7.85 0.67 -0.92
CA TYR A 60 7.41 1.74 -0.05
C TYR A 60 6.23 1.25 0.79
N GLU A 61 6.39 1.37 2.11
CA GLU A 61 5.35 1.05 3.08
C GLU A 61 4.70 2.34 3.58
N PHE A 62 3.38 2.45 3.41
CA PHE A 62 2.60 3.58 3.91
C PHE A 62 2.31 3.40 5.40
N ASN A 63 3.22 3.90 6.23
CA ASN A 63 3.06 3.96 7.67
C ASN A 63 2.17 5.15 8.09
N ARG A 64 1.82 5.19 9.39
CA ARG A 64 1.18 6.37 9.98
C ARG A 64 2.08 7.59 9.76
N LEU A 65 1.49 8.69 9.31
CA LEU A 65 2.14 9.98 9.25
C LEU A 65 2.43 10.46 10.67
N ASP A 66 3.57 11.10 10.87
CA ASP A 66 3.86 11.78 12.13
C ASP A 66 2.82 12.88 12.41
N VAL A 67 2.82 13.38 13.65
CA VAL A 67 1.85 14.39 14.10
C VAL A 67 1.92 15.64 13.22
N GLU A 68 3.11 16.13 12.88
CA GLU A 68 3.28 17.36 12.11
C GLU A 68 2.74 17.21 10.68
N SER A 69 3.12 16.15 9.99
CA SER A 69 2.65 15.82 8.64
C SER A 69 1.14 15.58 8.62
N SER A 70 0.61 14.92 9.65
CA SER A 70 -0.83 14.69 9.82
C SER A 70 -1.59 16.01 9.98
N LYS A 71 -1.07 16.92 10.81
CA LYS A 71 -1.62 18.28 10.98
C LYS A 71 -1.61 19.07 9.68
N ILE A 72 -0.48 19.10 8.98
CA ILE A 72 -0.35 19.79 7.69
C ILE A 72 -1.36 19.24 6.67
N LEU A 73 -1.52 17.92 6.60
CA LEU A 73 -2.49 17.30 5.70
C LEU A 73 -3.92 17.64 6.11
N SER A 74 -4.24 17.56 7.40
CA SER A 74 -5.56 17.88 7.95
C SER A 74 -5.98 19.33 7.69
N ASP A 75 -5.06 20.27 7.88
CA ASP A 75 -5.28 21.69 7.60
C ASP A 75 -5.50 21.94 6.10
N LYS A 76 -4.75 21.24 5.23
CA LYS A 76 -4.97 21.28 3.78
C LYS A 76 -6.33 20.73 3.36
N LEU A 77 -6.86 19.75 4.10
CA LEU A 77 -8.18 19.16 3.86
C LEU A 77 -9.32 19.98 4.49
N GLY A 78 -9.01 21.00 5.29
CA GLY A 78 -10.00 21.88 5.92
C GLY A 78 -10.65 21.31 7.18
N PHE A 79 -10.10 20.23 7.76
CA PHE A 79 -10.63 19.64 8.99
C PHE A 79 -10.09 20.31 10.26
N GLY A 80 -8.93 20.96 10.17
CA GLY A 80 -8.20 21.55 11.29
C GLY A 80 -7.26 20.55 11.96
N SER A 81 -6.26 21.07 12.69
CA SER A 81 -5.15 20.29 13.22
C SER A 81 -5.09 20.19 14.75
N GLU A 82 -6.00 20.86 15.47
CA GLU A 82 -5.93 20.99 16.94
C GLU A 82 -6.10 19.68 17.70
N SER A 83 -6.94 18.76 17.19
CA SER A 83 -7.22 17.47 17.84
C SER A 83 -6.16 16.39 17.55
N ILE A 84 -5.24 16.63 16.60
CA ILE A 84 -4.24 15.65 16.20
C ILE A 84 -3.06 15.71 17.17
N THR A 85 -2.96 14.71 18.04
CA THR A 85 -1.89 14.62 19.05
C THR A 85 -1.03 13.37 18.91
N GLU A 86 -1.43 12.45 18.04
CA GLU A 86 -0.76 11.18 17.77
C GLU A 86 -0.60 10.92 16.26
N PRO A 87 0.35 10.06 15.85
CA PRO A 87 0.48 9.67 14.44
C PRO A 87 -0.79 9.05 13.87
N MET A 88 -1.15 9.41 12.64
CA MET A 88 -2.38 8.96 11.97
C MET A 88 -2.10 8.32 10.61
N THR A 89 -2.87 7.31 10.25
CA THR A 89 -2.95 6.80 8.88
C THR A 89 -3.60 7.82 7.96
N LEU A 90 -3.32 7.71 6.66
CA LEU A 90 -4.02 8.52 5.66
C LEU A 90 -5.54 8.34 5.75
N ALA A 91 -6.02 7.11 5.95
CA ALA A 91 -7.46 6.83 6.05
C ALA A 91 -8.12 7.59 7.21
N GLU A 92 -7.50 7.61 8.39
CA GLU A 92 -8.02 8.36 9.54
C GLU A 92 -8.03 9.87 9.27
N ILE A 93 -7.03 10.41 8.56
CA ILE A 93 -6.96 11.85 8.24
C ILE A 93 -8.02 12.25 7.20
N TYR A 94 -8.26 11.43 6.17
CA TYR A 94 -9.25 11.72 5.14
C TYR A 94 -10.70 11.58 5.64
N ASN A 95 -10.94 10.79 6.69
CA ASN A 95 -12.28 10.50 7.22
C ASN A 95 -12.63 11.27 8.51
N GLN A 96 -11.88 12.32 8.89
CA GLN A 96 -12.15 13.11 10.10
C GLN A 96 -13.55 13.77 10.13
N GLY A 97 -14.15 14.00 8.96
CA GLY A 97 -15.51 14.54 8.84
C GLY A 97 -16.62 13.54 9.18
N ASP A 98 -16.39 12.24 8.97
CA ASP A 98 -17.40 11.21 9.21
C ASP A 98 -17.56 10.93 10.72
N ASN A 99 -16.48 11.04 11.48
CA ASN A 99 -16.48 10.87 12.94
C ASN A 99 -17.30 11.95 13.68
N LYS A 100 -17.57 13.12 13.08
CA LYS A 100 -18.42 14.15 13.71
C LYS A 100 -19.90 13.77 13.74
N ASN A 101 -20.34 12.85 12.88
CA ASN A 101 -21.76 12.48 12.77
C ASN A 101 -22.18 11.39 13.78
N GLU A 102 -21.24 10.70 14.42
CA GLU A 102 -21.55 9.62 15.38
C GLU A 102 -21.62 10.09 16.85
N GLU A 103 -21.03 11.24 17.19
CA GLU A 103 -21.05 11.77 18.57
C GLU A 103 -22.26 12.68 18.89
N SER A 104 -23.15 12.95 17.93
CA SER A 104 -24.32 13.84 18.12
C SER A 104 -25.64 13.12 18.47
N ASN A 105 -25.62 11.79 18.70
CA ASN A 105 -26.81 11.01 19.08
C ASN A 105 -26.67 10.36 20.48
N ASN A 106 -26.44 11.16 21.51
CA ASN A 106 -26.66 10.76 22.90
C ASN A 106 -27.18 11.91 23.75
#